data_AF-A0A0M8UCZ8-F1
#
_entry.id   AF-A0A0M8UCZ8-F1
#
_cell.length_a   1.000
_cell.length_b   1.000
_cell.length_c   1.000
_cell.angle_alpha   90.00
_cell.angle_beta   90.00
_cell.angle_gamma   90.00
#
_symmetry.space_group_name_H-M   'P 1'
#
loop_
_entity.id
_entity.type
_entity.pdbx_description
1 polymer ?
#
loop_
_entity_poly.entity_id
_entity_poly.type
_entity_poly.pdbx_seq_one_letter_code
_entity_poly.pdbx_strand_id
1 'polypeptide(L)'
;MEIIFRKLPDNRHDLEVRDRRGPDVRLPGQATGPSMPHDLVHAAVESALSITDGFWGAMARGATFEGFEPVVPTRHRRSGMKVLRRGGDAVMRAELCVNWAYRVWSGLSTEGRGVGRSPLDDRQVALACAALDRAAGRWSEVAEGGSLTWRW
;
A
#
# COMPACT_ATOMS: atom_id res chain seq x y z
N MET A 1 12.91 4.24 2.79
CA MET A 1 12.46 2.88 2.43
C MET A 1 12.08 2.90 0.96
N GLU A 2 12.42 1.86 0.21
CA GLU A 2 12.03 1.74 -1.20
C GLU A 2 11.07 0.56 -1.36
N ILE A 3 10.02 0.77 -2.15
CA ILE A 3 9.02 -0.23 -2.49
C ILE A 3 9.10 -0.43 -4.00
N ILE A 4 9.46 -1.63 -4.43
CA ILE A 4 9.69 -1.97 -5.83
C ILE A 4 8.56 -2.91 -6.25
N PHE A 5 7.65 -2.41 -7.08
CA PHE A 5 6.59 -3.20 -7.69
C PHE A 5 7.08 -3.73 -9.03
N ARG A 6 6.96 -5.03 -9.27
CA ARG A 6 7.30 -5.62 -10.58
C ARG A 6 6.05 -6.13 -11.26
N LYS A 7 5.83 -5.70 -12.50
CA LYS A 7 4.70 -6.19 -13.30
C LYS A 7 5.02 -7.57 -13.83
N LEU A 8 4.18 -8.54 -13.53
CA LEU A 8 4.25 -9.90 -14.04
C LEU A 8 3.16 -10.10 -15.11
N PRO A 9 3.28 -11.14 -15.96
CA PRO A 9 2.20 -11.53 -16.86
C PRO A 9 0.89 -11.86 -16.11
N ASP A 10 -0.20 -11.98 -16.86
CA ASP A 10 -1.53 -12.41 -16.36
C ASP A 10 -2.11 -11.50 -15.27
N ASN A 11 -1.87 -10.19 -15.37
CA ASN A 11 -2.32 -9.18 -14.42
C ASN A 11 -1.88 -9.48 -12.96
N ARG A 12 -0.61 -9.86 -12.82
CA ARG A 12 0.03 -10.13 -11.52
C ARG A 12 1.15 -9.14 -11.25
N HIS A 13 1.55 -9.05 -9.99
CA HIS A 13 2.74 -8.33 -9.59
C HIS A 13 3.38 -9.01 -8.39
N ASP A 14 4.70 -8.88 -8.26
CA ASP A 14 5.38 -9.09 -7.00
C ASP A 14 5.89 -7.75 -6.45
N LEU A 15 6.31 -7.75 -5.20
CA LEU A 15 6.93 -6.57 -4.62
C LEU A 15 8.12 -6.90 -3.74
N GLU A 16 9.07 -5.96 -3.68
CA GLU A 16 10.22 -6.01 -2.80
C GLU A 16 10.31 -4.69 -2.02
N VAL A 17 10.63 -4.78 -0.72
CA VAL A 17 10.76 -3.63 0.17
C VAL A 17 12.18 -3.61 0.73
N ARG A 18 12.91 -2.54 0.41
CA ARG A 18 14.31 -2.32 0.78
C ARG A 18 14.49 -1.11 1.68
N ASP A 19 15.64 -1.02 2.34
CA ASP A 19 16.03 0.14 3.16
C ASP A 19 14.96 0.52 4.21
N ARG A 20 14.36 -0.51 4.80
CA ARG A 20 13.42 -0.40 5.92
C ARG A 20 14.13 -0.73 7.22
N ARG A 21 13.53 -0.39 8.36
CA ARG A 21 14.04 -0.88 9.64
C ARG A 21 13.86 -2.40 9.74
N GLY A 22 14.95 -3.15 9.82
CA GLY A 22 14.91 -4.62 9.83
C GLY A 22 15.31 -5.19 8.47
N PRO A 23 15.07 -6.49 8.21
CA PRO A 23 15.46 -7.10 6.95
C PRO A 23 14.58 -6.60 5.79
N ASP A 24 15.16 -6.60 4.61
CA ASP A 24 14.45 -6.49 3.35
C ASP A 24 13.49 -7.67 3.20
N VAL A 25 12.32 -7.39 2.66
CA VAL A 25 11.23 -8.36 2.52
C VAL A 25 10.67 -8.32 1.12
N ARG A 26 10.10 -9.44 0.67
CA ARG A 26 9.36 -9.53 -0.58
C ARG A 26 7.97 -10.09 -0.34
N LEU A 27 7.03 -9.67 -1.18
CA LEU A 27 5.72 -10.32 -1.32
C LEU A 27 5.73 -11.07 -2.65
N PRO A 28 5.61 -12.41 -2.63
CA PRO A 28 5.52 -13.21 -3.85
C PRO A 28 4.35 -12.80 -4.74
N GLY A 29 4.40 -13.20 -6.02
CA GLY A 29 3.44 -12.77 -7.02
C GLY A 29 1.97 -12.96 -6.63
N GLN A 30 1.21 -11.87 -6.60
CA GLN A 30 -0.23 -11.84 -6.31
C GLN A 30 -1.00 -11.18 -7.46
N ALA A 31 -2.34 -11.26 -7.41
CA ALA A 31 -3.18 -10.57 -8.39
C ALA A 31 -3.08 -9.05 -8.21
N THR A 32 -2.97 -8.32 -9.31
CA THR A 32 -2.86 -6.85 -9.30
C THR A 32 -4.18 -6.16 -9.00
N GLY A 33 -5.31 -6.76 -9.37
CA GLY A 33 -6.61 -6.09 -9.34
C GLY A 33 -6.86 -5.31 -10.63
N PRO A 34 -7.95 -4.52 -10.69
CA PRO A 34 -8.47 -3.99 -11.96
C PRO A 34 -7.65 -2.83 -12.54
N SER A 35 -7.02 -2.00 -11.70
CA SER A 35 -6.33 -0.78 -12.14
C SER A 35 -4.85 -0.77 -11.79
N MET A 36 -4.51 -1.08 -10.54
CA MET A 36 -3.13 -1.11 -10.03
C MET A 36 -3.04 -1.93 -8.73
N PRO A 37 -1.84 -2.33 -8.28
CA PRO A 37 -1.65 -3.04 -7.02
C PRO A 37 -2.29 -2.33 -5.83
N HIS A 38 -2.98 -3.07 -4.96
CA HIS A 38 -3.53 -2.52 -3.72
C HIS A 38 -2.43 -1.91 -2.82
N ASP A 39 -1.27 -2.55 -2.75
CA ASP A 39 -0.09 -2.04 -2.06
C ASP A 39 0.41 -0.68 -2.63
N LEU A 40 0.23 -0.44 -3.93
CA LEU A 40 0.53 0.85 -4.58
C LEU A 40 -0.53 1.90 -4.25
N VAL A 41 -1.80 1.50 -4.13
CA VAL A 41 -2.90 2.36 -3.65
C VAL A 41 -2.59 2.87 -2.23
N HIS A 42 -2.12 2.01 -1.33
CA HIS A 42 -1.61 2.42 -0.02
C HIS A 42 -0.46 3.42 -0.14
N ALA A 43 0.56 3.12 -0.94
CA ALA A 43 1.73 3.99 -1.07
C ALA A 43 1.35 5.40 -1.56
N ALA A 44 0.45 5.48 -2.54
CA ALA A 44 -0.02 6.74 -3.11
C ALA A 44 -0.85 7.56 -2.10
N VAL A 45 -1.86 6.95 -1.49
CA VAL A 45 -2.78 7.65 -0.58
C VAL A 45 -2.09 8.02 0.73
N GLU A 46 -1.36 7.10 1.36
CA GLU A 46 -0.68 7.40 2.62
C GLU A 46 0.37 8.50 2.43
N SER A 47 1.10 8.51 1.31
CA SER A 47 2.06 9.59 0.99
C SER A 47 1.33 10.93 0.80
N ALA A 48 0.26 10.95 0.01
CA ALA A 48 -0.47 12.17 -0.32
C ALA A 48 -1.15 12.82 0.90
N LEU A 49 -1.60 11.99 1.85
CA LEU A 49 -2.26 12.43 3.07
C LEU A 49 -1.33 12.55 4.27
N SER A 50 -0.02 12.34 4.08
CA SER A 50 0.99 12.33 5.15
C SER A 50 0.64 11.37 6.30
N ILE A 51 0.04 10.22 5.98
CA ILE A 51 -0.28 9.17 6.95
C ILE A 51 0.99 8.38 7.22
N THR A 52 1.68 8.73 8.31
CA THR A 52 2.97 8.12 8.67
C THR A 52 2.84 6.86 9.53
N ASP A 53 1.64 6.54 10.00
CA ASP A 53 1.36 5.43 10.92
C ASP A 53 0.47 4.33 10.30
N GLY A 54 0.21 4.42 9.00
CA GLY A 54 -0.50 3.41 8.19
C GLY A 54 0.32 2.16 7.88
N PHE A 55 -0.06 1.45 6.80
CA PHE A 55 0.58 0.20 6.39
C PHE A 55 2.07 0.40 6.08
N TRP A 56 2.39 1.37 5.22
CA TRP A 56 3.79 1.64 4.84
C TRP A 56 4.57 2.31 5.95
N GLY A 57 3.91 3.16 6.73
CA GLY A 57 4.45 3.69 7.98
C GLY A 57 4.90 2.59 8.95
N ALA A 58 4.06 1.58 9.16
CA ALA A 58 4.38 0.43 10.01
C ALA A 58 5.51 -0.43 9.42
N MET A 59 5.48 -0.68 8.10
CA MET A 59 6.56 -1.37 7.38
C MET A 59 7.91 -0.67 7.54
N ALA A 60 7.94 0.66 7.41
CA ALA A 60 9.15 1.46 7.58
C ALA A 60 9.73 1.36 9.00
N ARG A 61 8.86 1.22 10.02
CA ARG A 61 9.26 1.03 11.43
C ARG A 61 9.64 -0.41 11.80
N GLY A 62 9.56 -1.34 10.86
CA GLY A 62 9.98 -2.73 11.05
C GLY A 62 8.86 -3.74 11.28
N ALA A 63 7.58 -3.36 11.09
CA ALA A 63 6.48 -4.34 11.07
C ALA A 63 6.57 -5.21 9.81
N THR A 64 6.32 -6.51 9.92
CA THR A 64 6.21 -7.39 8.74
C THR A 64 4.81 -7.98 8.75
N PHE A 65 4.04 -7.70 7.71
CA PHE A 65 2.67 -8.19 7.55
C PHE A 65 2.67 -9.62 7.00
N GLU A 66 1.51 -10.26 7.07
CA GLU A 66 1.30 -11.59 6.49
C GLU A 66 1.58 -11.59 4.98
N GLY A 67 2.06 -12.72 4.44
CA GLY A 67 2.47 -12.85 3.03
C GLY A 67 3.90 -12.38 2.75
N PHE A 68 4.43 -11.41 3.51
CA PHE A 68 5.80 -10.95 3.35
C PHE A 68 6.82 -11.95 3.92
N GLU A 69 7.86 -12.21 3.14
CA GLU A 69 8.98 -13.06 3.52
C GLU A 69 10.32 -12.31 3.43
N PRO A 70 11.27 -12.57 4.33
CA PRO A 70 12.61 -11.99 4.22
C PRO A 70 13.30 -12.38 2.91
N VAL A 71 13.93 -11.44 2.24
CA VAL A 71 14.75 -11.71 1.03
C VAL A 71 15.95 -12.60 1.39
N VAL A 72 16.56 -12.33 2.54
CA VAL A 72 17.62 -13.16 3.13
C VAL A 72 17.04 -13.89 4.36
N PRO A 73 17.18 -15.23 4.46
CA PRO A 73 16.71 -15.98 5.62
C PRO A 73 17.32 -15.44 6.92
N THR A 74 16.49 -15.06 7.90
CA THR A 74 16.95 -14.60 9.21
C THR A 74 16.45 -15.48 10.34
N ARG A 75 17.23 -15.62 11.42
CA ARG A 75 16.82 -16.34 12.64
C ARG A 75 15.74 -15.63 13.45
N HIS A 76 15.42 -14.36 13.17
CA HIS A 76 14.58 -13.51 14.03
C HIS A 76 13.22 -13.17 13.42
N ARG A 77 12.31 -14.15 13.37
CA ARG A 77 10.93 -13.96 12.85
C ARG A 77 10.00 -13.12 13.74
N ARG A 78 10.37 -12.86 15.01
CA ARG A 78 9.41 -12.39 16.06
C ARG A 78 9.37 -10.88 16.33
N SER A 79 10.28 -10.07 15.79
CA SER A 79 10.34 -8.63 16.10
C SER A 79 9.24 -7.82 15.40
N GLY A 80 8.96 -8.10 14.11
CA GLY A 80 7.99 -7.34 13.31
C GLY A 80 6.55 -7.44 13.83
N MET A 81 6.16 -8.60 14.36
CA MET A 81 4.83 -8.83 14.93
C MET A 81 4.54 -7.95 16.16
N LYS A 82 5.57 -7.55 16.92
CA LYS A 82 5.42 -6.67 18.08
C LYS A 82 5.12 -5.23 17.69
N VAL A 83 5.63 -4.76 16.55
CA VAL A 83 5.36 -3.42 16.02
C VAL A 83 3.90 -3.30 15.60
N LEU A 84 3.37 -4.33 14.92
CA LEU A 84 1.97 -4.36 14.50
C LEU A 84 1.00 -4.28 15.69
N ARG A 85 1.26 -5.03 16.77
CA ARG A 85 0.42 -5.00 17.99
C ARG A 85 0.29 -3.61 18.63
N ARG A 86 1.28 -2.73 18.47
CA ARG A 86 1.25 -1.37 19.04
C ARG A 86 0.62 -0.33 18.11
N GLY A 87 0.48 -0.64 16.82
CA GLY A 87 0.01 0.30 15.79
C GLY A 87 -1.25 -0.15 15.04
N GLY A 88 -1.90 -1.22 15.47
CA GLY A 88 -3.04 -1.82 14.76
C GLY A 88 -4.18 -0.84 14.49
N ASP A 89 -4.55 -0.02 15.46
CA ASP A 89 -5.63 0.96 15.31
C ASP A 89 -5.29 2.06 14.28
N ALA A 90 -4.03 2.50 14.24
CA ALA A 90 -3.56 3.48 13.27
C ALA A 90 -3.53 2.89 11.85
N VAL A 91 -3.05 1.65 11.70
CA VAL A 91 -3.09 0.92 10.41
C VAL A 91 -4.53 0.74 9.95
N MET A 92 -5.45 0.36 10.83
CA MET A 92 -6.88 0.24 10.51
C MET A 92 -7.49 1.58 10.09
N ARG A 93 -7.14 2.69 10.76
CA ARG A 93 -7.58 4.02 10.33
C ARG A 93 -7.06 4.39 8.95
N ALA A 94 -5.80 4.08 8.65
CA ALA A 94 -5.22 4.30 7.33
C ALA A 94 -5.93 3.46 6.26
N GLU A 95 -6.20 2.19 6.54
CA GLU A 95 -6.98 1.28 5.69
C GLU A 95 -8.34 1.87 5.32
N LEU A 96 -9.07 2.42 6.31
CA LEU A 96 -10.36 3.07 6.06
C LEU A 96 -10.23 4.30 5.15
N CYS A 97 -9.18 5.11 5.34
CA CYS A 97 -8.89 6.26 4.48
C CYS A 97 -8.57 5.84 3.04
N VAL A 98 -7.71 4.82 2.89
CA VAL A 98 -7.30 4.26 1.60
C VAL A 98 -8.50 3.68 0.85
N ASN A 99 -9.31 2.86 1.52
CA ASN A 99 -10.51 2.28 0.94
C ASN A 99 -11.55 3.35 0.55
N TRP A 100 -11.72 4.39 1.36
CA TRP A 100 -12.60 5.50 1.00
C TRP A 100 -12.09 6.25 -0.23
N ALA A 101 -10.82 6.61 -0.26
CA ALA A 101 -10.21 7.29 -1.40
C ALA A 101 -10.31 6.47 -2.70
N TYR A 102 -10.00 5.17 -2.62
CA TYR A 102 -10.11 4.27 -3.77
C TYR A 102 -11.57 4.12 -4.24
N ARG A 103 -12.53 4.02 -3.32
CA ARG A 103 -13.98 3.98 -3.64
C ARG A 103 -14.39 5.22 -4.43
N VAL A 104 -14.07 6.41 -3.93
CA VAL A 104 -14.40 7.67 -4.63
C VAL A 104 -13.72 7.71 -5.99
N TRP A 105 -12.42 7.41 -6.05
CA TRP A 105 -11.63 7.46 -7.28
C TRP A 105 -12.12 6.48 -8.36
N SER A 106 -12.55 5.28 -7.97
CA SER A 106 -13.08 4.25 -8.88
C SER A 106 -14.55 4.46 -9.27
N GLY A 107 -15.21 5.52 -8.78
CA GLY A 107 -16.61 5.81 -9.06
C GLY A 107 -17.59 4.85 -8.37
N LEU A 108 -17.15 4.13 -7.34
CA LEU A 108 -18.01 3.30 -6.52
C LEU A 108 -18.92 4.18 -5.63
N SER A 109 -20.15 3.71 -5.40
CA SER A 109 -21.13 4.47 -4.60
C SER A 109 -20.59 4.82 -3.20
N THR A 110 -20.67 6.10 -2.85
CA THR A 110 -20.39 6.64 -1.51
C THR A 110 -21.65 6.82 -0.67
N GLU A 111 -22.80 6.38 -1.19
CA GLU A 111 -24.09 6.44 -0.54
C GLU A 111 -24.73 5.05 -0.43
N GLY A 112 -25.60 4.89 0.57
CA GLY A 112 -26.41 3.68 0.74
C GLY A 112 -26.13 2.90 2.02
N ARG A 113 -26.90 1.82 2.21
CA ARG A 113 -26.83 0.99 3.42
C ARG A 113 -25.46 0.29 3.50
N GLY A 114 -24.76 0.47 4.62
CA GLY A 114 -23.44 -0.11 4.86
C GLY A 114 -22.27 0.77 4.42
N VAL A 115 -22.53 1.90 3.76
CA VAL A 115 -21.50 2.92 3.51
C VAL A 115 -21.40 3.80 4.75
N GLY A 116 -20.29 3.67 5.47
CA GLY A 116 -20.00 4.48 6.66
C GLY A 116 -19.77 5.95 6.30
N ARG A 117 -19.64 6.81 7.33
CA ARG A 117 -19.24 8.20 7.13
C ARG A 117 -17.83 8.25 6.54
N SER A 118 -17.58 9.19 5.63
CA SER A 118 -16.23 9.43 5.11
C SER A 118 -15.25 9.71 6.26
N PRO A 119 -14.10 9.02 6.29
CA PRO A 119 -12.99 9.36 7.19
C PRO A 119 -12.15 10.54 6.67
N LEU A 120 -12.43 11.04 5.45
CA LEU A 120 -11.70 12.09 4.77
C LEU A 120 -12.58 13.33 4.55
N ASP A 121 -12.00 14.52 4.65
CA ASP A 121 -12.65 15.73 4.14
C ASP A 121 -12.49 15.87 2.60
N ASP A 122 -13.25 16.79 2.00
CA ASP A 122 -13.27 16.98 0.54
C ASP A 122 -11.88 17.30 -0.04
N ARG A 123 -11.05 18.02 0.72
CA ARG A 123 -9.69 18.35 0.30
C ARG A 123 -8.81 17.10 0.30
N GLN A 124 -8.89 16.28 1.34
CA GLN A 124 -8.16 15.02 1.45
C GLN A 124 -8.60 14.05 0.35
N VAL A 125 -9.89 13.97 0.06
CA VAL A 125 -10.41 13.19 -1.08
C VAL A 125 -9.78 13.65 -2.39
N ALA A 126 -9.81 14.95 -2.69
CA ALA A 126 -9.22 15.49 -3.91
C ALA A 126 -7.72 15.20 -4.03
N LEU A 127 -6.96 15.35 -2.93
CA LEU A 127 -5.53 15.03 -2.89
C LEU A 127 -5.26 13.54 -3.13
N ALA A 128 -6.05 12.67 -2.50
CA ALA A 128 -5.91 11.23 -2.63
C ALA A 128 -6.27 10.74 -4.04
N CYS A 129 -7.38 11.23 -4.62
CA CYS A 129 -7.77 10.90 -6.00
C CYS A 129 -6.70 11.33 -7.01
N ALA A 130 -6.17 12.56 -6.90
CA ALA A 130 -5.10 13.01 -7.78
C ALA A 130 -3.80 12.19 -7.63
N ALA A 131 -3.53 11.67 -6.43
CA ALA A 131 -2.40 10.77 -6.21
C ALA A 131 -2.64 9.38 -6.83
N LEU A 132 -3.87 8.87 -6.75
CA LEU A 132 -4.28 7.62 -7.38
C LEU A 132 -4.23 7.71 -8.90
N ASP A 133 -4.66 8.81 -9.51
CA ASP A 133 -4.52 9.03 -10.96
C ASP A 133 -3.06 8.95 -11.40
N ARG A 134 -2.16 9.63 -10.68
CA ARG A 134 -0.71 9.57 -10.97
C ARG A 134 -0.14 8.17 -10.77
N ALA A 135 -0.54 7.47 -9.72
CA ALA A 135 -0.07 6.11 -9.44
C ALA A 135 -0.56 5.11 -10.50
N ALA A 136 -1.84 5.19 -10.89
CA ALA A 136 -2.44 4.39 -11.95
C ALA A 136 -1.75 4.65 -13.29
N GLY A 137 -1.53 5.92 -13.64
CA GLY A 137 -0.80 6.31 -14.85
C GLY A 137 0.60 5.71 -14.88
N ARG A 138 1.39 5.94 -13.82
CA ARG A 138 2.74 5.36 -13.70
C ARG A 138 2.74 3.84 -13.78
N TRP A 139 1.77 3.17 -13.16
CA TRP A 139 1.66 1.70 -13.22
C TRP A 139 1.29 1.21 -14.62
N SER A 140 0.39 1.91 -15.32
CA SER A 140 -0.03 1.55 -16.68
C SER A 140 1.13 1.59 -17.67
N GLU A 141 2.07 2.52 -17.48
CA GLU A 141 3.27 2.70 -18.32
C GLU A 141 4.34 1.62 -18.10
N VAL A 142 4.28 0.87 -16.99
CA VAL A 142 5.21 -0.24 -16.73
C VAL A 142 4.90 -1.37 -17.70
N ALA A 143 5.85 -1.74 -18.55
CA ALA A 143 5.75 -2.95 -19.37
C ALA A 143 5.78 -4.22 -18.50
N GLU A 144 5.24 -5.34 -19.00
CA GLU A 144 5.43 -6.63 -18.34
C GLU A 144 6.93 -6.96 -18.18
N GLY A 145 7.31 -7.48 -17.01
CA GLY A 145 8.70 -7.66 -16.60
C GLY A 145 9.39 -6.39 -16.09
N GLY A 146 8.80 -5.21 -16.31
CA GLY A 146 9.27 -3.93 -15.79
C GLY A 146 8.94 -3.72 -14.31
N SER A 147 9.50 -2.65 -13.75
CA SER A 147 9.25 -2.27 -12.35
C SER A 147 8.93 -0.80 -12.17
N LEU A 148 8.19 -0.51 -11.10
CA LEU A 148 7.91 0.81 -10.58
C LEU A 148 8.48 0.90 -9.17
N THR A 149 9.39 1.85 -8.95
CA THR A 149 9.91 2.14 -7.62
C THR A 149 9.13 3.30 -7.00
N TRP A 150 8.71 3.10 -5.76
CA TRP A 150 8.11 4.12 -4.91
C TRP A 150 9.02 4.36 -3.70
N ARG A 151 9.35 5.63 -3.44
CA ARG A 151 10.16 6.02 -2.29
C ARG A 151 9.25 6.47 -1.15
N TRP A 152 9.45 5.88 0.01
CA TRP A 152 8.73 6.14 1.26
C TRP A 152 9.68 6.65 2.34
#